data_AF-A0A9D6NGF8-F1
#
_entry.id   AF-A0A9D6NGF8-F1
#
_cell.length_a   1.000
_cell.length_b   1.000
_cell.length_c   1.000
_cell.angle_alpha   90.00
_cell.angle_beta   90.00
_cell.angle_gamma   90.00
#
_symmetry.space_group_name_H-M   'P 1'
#
loop_
_entity.id
_entity.type
_entity.pdbx_description
1 polymer ?
#
loop_
_entity_poly.entity_id
_entity_poly.type
_entity_poly.pdbx_seq_one_letter_code
_entity_poly.pdbx_strand_id
1 'polypeptide(L)'
;MVIVAVLGMLIVALVLSAQLGDAWVATQALQRYQLGKETNYQVARSAFELALQLLMVDDNDSDGPQDLWALGVQEMVWEGRTLQLEIRDEASRFPLRPLMEPQEEPSGPTPGEAPEPAGDESQNQRVQLEGALARLLDQAGLPGQDAVNALLDWTDPDDQSRPGGGETYATLRVKNAPLDSLAELQYLHHWELPQLPPPLPLDGGRALEAARAVDLAFSIREEKGEEREGEVLASAWSDWLTLWSEGNVNVNTAPAEILSALDERMNDAIVQEIVSVRQKQALEKEEDLQSIAGIDADLAFRLNRVVCYQSEIFRIRVVVNSTPGRVQLNAVVDRSGDKPRVLLWEVR
;
A
#
# COMPACT_ATOMS: atom_id res chain seq x y z
N MET A 1 -21.16 34.87 63.88
CA MET A 1 -22.02 33.85 63.26
C MET A 1 -22.42 34.26 61.83
N VAL A 2 -23.15 35.37 61.64
CA VAL A 2 -23.62 35.79 60.29
C VAL A 2 -22.48 36.09 59.30
N ILE A 3 -21.46 36.87 59.72
CA ILE A 3 -20.33 37.23 58.84
C ILE A 3 -19.57 36.00 58.34
N VAL A 4 -19.32 35.02 59.22
CA VAL A 4 -18.61 33.77 58.88
C VAL A 4 -19.44 32.93 57.89
N ALA A 5 -20.76 32.88 58.06
CA ALA A 5 -21.65 32.19 57.12
C ALA A 5 -21.66 32.85 55.73
N VAL A 6 -21.69 34.19 55.67
CA VAL A 6 -21.63 34.94 54.42
C VAL A 6 -20.29 34.74 53.71
N LEU A 7 -19.18 34.78 54.44
CA LEU A 7 -17.84 34.53 53.90
C LEU A 7 -17.69 33.10 53.37
N GLY A 8 -18.23 32.11 54.10
CA GLY A 8 -18.28 30.72 53.65
C GLY A 8 -19.08 30.55 52.34
N MET A 9 -20.26 31.18 52.24
CA MET A 9 -21.05 31.16 51.00
C MET A 9 -20.32 31.82 49.82
N LEU A 10 -19.63 32.95 50.04
CA LEU A 10 -18.85 33.61 49.00
C LEU A 10 -17.69 32.75 48.49
N ILE A 11 -17.00 32.04 49.39
CA ILE A 11 -15.93 31.11 48.99
C ILE A 11 -16.50 29.95 48.17
N VAL A 12 -17.63 29.37 48.61
CA VAL A 12 -18.29 28.29 47.85
C VAL A 12 -18.73 28.78 46.47
N ALA A 13 -19.33 29.97 46.38
CA ALA A 13 -19.75 30.55 45.11
C ALA A 13 -18.55 30.82 44.16
N LEU A 14 -17.42 31.30 44.69
CA LEU A 14 -16.20 31.51 43.93
C LEU A 14 -15.64 30.18 43.38
N VAL A 15 -15.57 29.15 44.23
CA VAL A 15 -15.10 27.82 43.82
C VAL A 15 -16.02 27.21 42.76
N LEU A 16 -17.34 27.32 42.94
CA LEU A 16 -18.33 26.84 41.97
C LEU A 16 -18.21 27.58 40.64
N SER A 17 -18.04 28.91 40.66
CA SER A 17 -17.84 29.72 39.46
C SER A 17 -16.57 29.35 38.71
N ALA A 18 -15.47 29.05 39.43
CA ALA A 18 -14.23 28.59 38.82
C ALA A 18 -14.42 27.23 38.13
N GLN A 19 -15.04 26.26 38.81
CA GLN A 19 -15.30 24.94 38.22
C GLN A 19 -16.24 24.99 37.00
N LEU A 20 -17.26 25.85 37.03
CA LEU A 20 -18.13 26.07 35.87
C LEU A 20 -17.39 26.74 34.71
N GLY A 21 -16.45 27.64 35.01
CA GLY A 21 -15.57 28.26 34.00
C GLY A 21 -14.68 27.24 33.30
N ASP A 22 -14.01 26.37 34.07
CA ASP A 22 -13.17 25.30 33.51
C ASP A 22 -13.98 24.33 32.65
N ALA A 23 -15.17 23.93 33.11
CA ALA A 23 -16.09 23.08 32.35
C ALA A 23 -16.55 23.75 31.04
N TRP A 24 -16.80 25.06 31.06
CA TRP A 24 -17.17 25.82 29.86
C TRP A 24 -16.03 25.90 28.84
N VAL A 25 -14.80 26.15 29.27
CA VAL A 25 -13.63 26.13 28.39
C VAL A 25 -13.41 24.74 27.79
N ALA A 26 -13.51 23.69 28.60
CA ALA A 26 -13.36 22.31 28.14
C ALA A 26 -14.44 21.92 27.12
N THR A 27 -15.70 22.27 27.37
CA THR A 27 -16.80 22.00 26.44
C THR A 27 -16.67 22.77 25.12
N GLN A 28 -16.21 24.03 25.16
CA GLN A 28 -15.90 24.78 23.95
C GLN A 28 -14.73 24.18 23.16
N ALA A 29 -13.68 23.73 23.84
CA ALA A 29 -12.55 23.07 23.19
C ALA A 29 -13.00 21.79 22.48
N LEU A 30 -13.82 20.97 23.14
CA LEU A 30 -14.40 19.76 22.54
C LEU A 30 -15.29 20.10 21.35
N GLN A 31 -16.16 21.10 21.46
CA GLN A 31 -17.04 21.51 20.36
C GLN A 31 -16.24 22.00 19.15
N ARG A 32 -15.20 22.82 19.37
CA ARG A 32 -14.29 23.28 18.31
C ARG A 32 -13.56 22.12 17.66
N TYR A 33 -13.10 21.15 18.44
CA TYR A 33 -12.45 19.95 17.93
C TYR A 33 -13.39 19.12 17.06
N GLN A 34 -14.62 18.85 17.51
CA GLN A 34 -15.60 18.07 16.75
C GLN A 34 -15.99 18.77 15.43
N LEU A 35 -16.28 20.08 15.49
CA LEU A 35 -16.60 20.86 14.28
C LEU A 35 -15.41 20.93 13.32
N GLY A 36 -14.19 21.09 13.87
CA GLY A 36 -12.95 21.11 13.10
C GLY A 36 -12.70 19.79 12.39
N LYS A 37 -12.88 18.65 13.09
CA LYS A 37 -12.76 17.30 12.53
C LYS A 37 -13.79 17.04 11.44
N GLU A 38 -15.06 17.37 11.68
CA GLU A 38 -16.12 17.22 10.67
C GLU A 38 -15.81 18.03 9.41
N THR A 39 -15.41 19.29 9.57
CA THR A 39 -15.05 20.13 8.41
C THR A 39 -13.83 19.58 7.67
N ASN A 40 -12.81 19.12 8.39
CA ASN A 40 -11.65 18.46 7.79
C ASN A 40 -12.04 17.21 7.01
N TYR A 41 -13.00 16.43 7.53
CA TYR A 41 -13.51 15.25 6.84
C TYR A 41 -14.24 15.62 5.53
N GLN A 42 -15.06 16.67 5.52
CA GLN A 42 -15.73 17.13 4.30
C GLN A 42 -14.73 17.64 3.24
N VAL A 43 -13.66 18.32 3.69
CA VAL A 43 -12.55 18.72 2.81
C VAL A 43 -11.81 17.49 2.27
N ALA A 44 -11.53 16.50 3.12
CA ALA A 44 -10.90 15.25 2.70
C ALA A 44 -11.74 14.51 1.66
N ARG A 45 -13.06 14.43 1.89
CA ARG A 45 -14.01 13.83 0.95
C ARG A 45 -14.05 14.57 -0.39
N SER A 46 -14.02 15.89 -0.38
CA SER A 46 -14.01 16.69 -1.61
C SER A 46 -12.73 16.46 -2.43
N ALA A 47 -11.57 16.38 -1.76
CA ALA A 47 -10.31 16.04 -2.41
C ALA A 47 -10.27 14.59 -2.93
N PHE A 48 -10.92 13.66 -2.23
CA PHE A 48 -11.11 12.29 -2.73
C PHE A 48 -11.94 12.27 -4.03
N GLU A 49 -13.01 13.06 -4.14
CA GLU A 49 -13.80 13.16 -5.37
C GLU A 49 -12.95 13.72 -6.53
N LEU A 50 -12.08 14.70 -6.28
CA LEU A 50 -11.11 15.16 -7.28
C LEU A 50 -10.20 14.02 -7.74
N ALA A 51 -9.68 13.22 -6.81
CA ALA A 51 -8.82 12.09 -7.13
C ALA A 51 -9.53 11.04 -8.01
N LEU A 52 -10.81 10.76 -7.73
CA LEU A 52 -11.62 9.91 -8.61
C LEU A 52 -11.76 10.50 -10.00
N GLN A 53 -11.99 11.82 -10.12
CA GLN A 53 -12.08 12.47 -11.44
C GLN A 53 -10.76 12.37 -12.21
N LEU A 54 -9.61 12.51 -11.53
CA LEU A 54 -8.30 12.35 -12.16
C LEU A 54 -8.10 10.93 -12.72
N LEU A 55 -8.52 9.91 -11.98
CA LEU A 55 -8.47 8.51 -12.44
C LEU A 55 -9.43 8.20 -13.60
N MET A 56 -10.53 8.95 -13.71
CA MET A 56 -11.57 8.74 -14.74
C MET A 56 -11.35 9.53 -16.03
N VAL A 57 -10.52 10.57 -16.01
CA VAL A 57 -10.18 11.38 -17.21
C VAL A 57 -9.15 10.67 -18.08
N ASP A 58 -8.39 9.76 -17.47
CA ASP A 58 -7.30 9.00 -18.08
C ASP A 58 -7.81 8.00 -19.12
N ASP A 59 -6.97 7.67 -20.12
CA ASP A 59 -7.22 6.47 -20.93
C ASP A 59 -6.77 5.22 -20.16
N ASN A 60 -7.40 4.09 -20.41
CA ASN A 60 -7.14 2.86 -19.66
C ASN A 60 -6.27 1.89 -20.47
N ASP A 61 -5.59 2.38 -21.52
CA ASP A 61 -4.78 1.53 -22.39
C ASP A 61 -3.44 1.19 -21.73
N SER A 62 -2.89 2.14 -20.96
CA SER A 62 -1.73 1.90 -20.11
C SER A 62 -1.71 2.90 -18.95
N ASP A 63 -1.15 2.49 -17.81
CA ASP A 63 -0.95 3.35 -16.66
C ASP A 63 0.52 3.55 -16.41
N GLY A 64 0.99 4.80 -16.29
CA GLY A 64 2.38 5.13 -16.06
C GLY A 64 2.62 6.53 -15.50
N PRO A 65 3.90 6.93 -15.40
CA PRO A 65 4.29 8.20 -14.78
C PRO A 65 3.79 9.45 -15.53
N GLN A 66 3.36 9.31 -16.78
CA GLN A 66 2.88 10.39 -17.62
C GLN A 66 1.41 10.78 -17.34
N ASP A 67 0.66 9.94 -16.63
CA ASP A 67 -0.77 10.14 -16.45
C ASP A 67 -1.05 11.24 -15.43
N LEU A 68 -2.22 11.87 -15.56
CA LEU A 68 -2.60 13.02 -14.72
C LEU A 68 -2.73 12.66 -13.23
N TRP A 69 -2.99 11.40 -12.92
CA TRP A 69 -3.09 10.93 -11.53
C TRP A 69 -1.70 10.67 -10.90
N ALA A 70 -0.65 10.45 -11.71
CA ALA A 70 0.68 10.01 -11.28
C ALA A 70 1.60 11.17 -10.83
N LEU A 71 1.05 12.12 -10.06
CA LEU A 71 1.75 13.33 -9.60
C LEU A 71 2.37 13.22 -8.21
N GLY A 72 2.34 12.03 -7.60
CA GLY A 72 2.87 11.80 -6.26
C GLY A 72 2.08 12.54 -5.18
N VAL A 73 2.77 12.98 -4.12
CA VAL A 73 2.16 13.70 -3.00
C VAL A 73 1.96 15.17 -3.38
N GLN A 74 0.70 15.58 -3.46
CA GLN A 74 0.31 16.93 -3.83
C GLN A 74 -0.13 17.72 -2.60
N GLU A 75 0.59 18.79 -2.29
CA GLU A 75 0.17 19.76 -1.26
C GLU A 75 -0.75 20.81 -1.86
N MET A 76 -1.93 20.98 -1.28
CA MET A 76 -2.92 21.94 -1.76
C MET A 76 -3.70 22.63 -0.63
N VAL A 77 -4.30 23.76 -0.97
CA VAL A 77 -5.22 24.48 -0.10
C VAL A 77 -6.64 24.35 -0.65
N TRP A 78 -7.53 23.77 0.13
CA TRP A 78 -8.93 23.57 -0.23
C TRP A 78 -9.83 24.15 0.86
N GLU A 79 -10.75 25.05 0.50
CA GLU A 79 -11.62 25.75 1.47
C GLU A 79 -10.85 26.40 2.64
N GLY A 80 -9.66 26.94 2.36
CA GLY A 80 -8.79 27.57 3.36
C GLY A 80 -8.05 26.59 4.28
N ARG A 81 -8.09 25.29 3.97
CA ARG A 81 -7.42 24.22 4.73
C ARG A 81 -6.29 23.60 3.91
N THR A 82 -5.15 23.39 4.53
CA THR A 82 -4.02 22.67 3.92
C THR A 82 -4.26 21.17 3.97
N LEU A 83 -4.11 20.50 2.83
CA LEU A 83 -4.20 19.05 2.71
C LEU A 83 -3.11 18.50 1.78
N GLN A 84 -2.80 17.22 1.96
CA GLN A 84 -1.99 16.42 1.06
C GLN A 84 -2.89 15.38 0.39
N LEU A 85 -2.80 15.25 -0.93
CA LEU A 85 -3.48 14.24 -1.73
C LEU A 85 -2.43 13.38 -2.44
N GLU A 86 -2.59 12.07 -2.40
CA GLU A 86 -1.75 11.13 -3.10
C GLU A 86 -2.62 10.02 -3.72
N ILE A 87 -2.35 9.70 -4.99
CA ILE A 87 -2.93 8.57 -5.70
C ILE A 87 -1.79 7.61 -6.00
N ARG A 88 -1.92 6.36 -5.57
CA ARG A 88 -0.94 5.29 -5.84
C ARG A 88 -1.61 4.11 -6.49
N ASP A 89 -1.04 3.65 -7.58
CA ASP A 89 -1.36 2.36 -8.18
C ASP A 89 -1.08 1.21 -7.18
N GLU A 90 -2.02 0.28 -6.99
CA GLU A 90 -1.79 -0.95 -6.22
C GLU A 90 -0.93 -1.97 -6.97
N ALA A 91 -1.01 -2.05 -8.31
CA ALA A 91 -0.19 -2.95 -9.11
C ALA A 91 1.29 -2.51 -9.19
N SER A 92 1.62 -1.30 -8.71
CA SER A 92 3.02 -0.90 -8.47
C SER A 92 3.67 -1.69 -7.31
N ARG A 93 2.87 -2.35 -6.46
CA ARG A 93 3.33 -3.16 -5.32
C ARG A 93 3.28 -4.63 -5.66
N PHE A 94 4.07 -5.42 -4.94
CA PHE A 94 4.15 -6.85 -5.14
C PHE A 94 2.85 -7.54 -4.69
N PRO A 95 2.19 -8.32 -5.56
CA PRO A 95 0.93 -9.00 -5.26
C PRO A 95 1.16 -10.25 -4.39
N LEU A 96 0.53 -10.32 -3.22
CA LEU A 96 0.59 -11.53 -2.37
C LEU A 96 -0.57 -12.51 -2.62
N ARG A 97 -1.73 -12.00 -3.05
CA ARG A 97 -2.94 -12.82 -3.20
C ARG A 97 -2.75 -14.09 -4.04
N PRO A 98 -2.09 -14.06 -5.22
CA PRO A 98 -1.88 -15.26 -6.04
C PRO A 98 -1.09 -16.37 -5.33
N LEU A 99 -0.28 -16.03 -4.32
CA LEU A 99 0.51 -16.99 -3.55
C LEU A 99 -0.31 -17.73 -2.48
N MET A 100 -1.47 -17.16 -2.12
CA MET A 100 -2.26 -17.57 -0.97
C MET A 100 -3.61 -18.17 -1.37
N GLU A 101 -3.98 -18.08 -2.64
CA GLU A 101 -5.20 -18.70 -3.14
C GLU A 101 -5.04 -20.23 -3.21
N PRO A 102 -6.06 -20.98 -2.78
CA PRO A 102 -6.07 -22.43 -2.94
C PRO A 102 -5.98 -22.77 -4.43
N GLN A 103 -5.15 -23.75 -4.79
CA GLN A 103 -5.25 -24.33 -6.13
C GLN A 103 -6.63 -24.96 -6.28
N GLU A 104 -7.42 -24.51 -7.27
CA GLU A 104 -8.57 -25.28 -7.69
C GLU A 104 -8.05 -26.65 -8.14
N GLU A 105 -8.53 -27.74 -7.52
CA GLU A 105 -8.16 -29.05 -8.02
C GLU A 105 -8.62 -29.14 -9.47
N PRO A 106 -7.74 -29.50 -10.42
CA PRO A 106 -8.12 -29.59 -11.81
C PRO A 106 -9.31 -30.54 -11.90
N SER A 107 -10.43 -30.03 -12.40
CA SER A 107 -11.58 -30.86 -12.74
C SER A 107 -11.05 -31.95 -13.66
N GLY A 108 -11.04 -33.20 -13.19
CA GLY A 108 -10.46 -34.32 -13.93
C GLY A 108 -11.00 -34.34 -15.37
N PRO A 109 -10.21 -34.80 -16.35
CA PRO A 109 -10.52 -34.63 -17.76
C PRO A 109 -11.92 -35.16 -18.07
N THR A 110 -12.77 -34.30 -18.66
CA THR A 110 -14.07 -34.74 -19.16
C THR A 110 -13.84 -35.86 -20.19
N PRO A 111 -14.55 -37.00 -20.12
CA PRO A 111 -14.35 -38.08 -21.08
C PRO A 111 -14.61 -37.61 -22.52
N GLY A 112 -13.54 -37.45 -23.31
CA GLY A 112 -13.60 -37.02 -24.71
C GLY A 112 -12.86 -35.71 -25.02
N GLU A 113 -12.40 -34.98 -24.01
CA GLU A 113 -11.52 -33.82 -24.20
C GLU A 113 -10.05 -34.25 -24.18
N ALA A 114 -9.25 -33.67 -25.08
CA ALA A 114 -7.80 -33.88 -25.07
C ALA A 114 -7.25 -33.38 -23.72
N PRO A 115 -6.24 -34.05 -23.13
CA PRO A 115 -5.59 -33.51 -21.94
C PRO A 115 -5.09 -32.10 -22.25
N GLU A 116 -5.50 -31.12 -21.43
CA GLU A 116 -4.97 -29.77 -21.53
C GLU A 116 -3.44 -29.83 -21.41
N PRO A 117 -2.70 -29.05 -22.22
CA PRO A 117 -1.25 -29.11 -22.23
C PRO A 117 -0.68 -28.84 -20.84
N ALA A 118 0.38 -29.59 -20.50
CA ALA A 118 0.98 -29.64 -19.18
C ALA A 118 1.48 -28.27 -18.69
N GLY A 119 0.87 -27.79 -17.60
CA GLY A 119 1.26 -26.62 -16.83
C GLY A 119 0.16 -25.57 -16.84
N ASP A 120 -0.71 -25.59 -15.83
CA ASP A 120 -1.68 -24.50 -15.58
C ASP A 120 -0.92 -23.17 -15.58
N GLU A 121 -1.30 -22.23 -16.46
CA GLU A 121 -0.65 -20.92 -16.59
C GLU A 121 -0.63 -20.20 -15.22
N SER A 122 -1.66 -20.40 -14.41
CA SER A 122 -1.78 -19.90 -13.04
C SER A 122 -0.70 -20.49 -12.12
N GLN A 123 -0.40 -21.78 -12.25
CA GLN A 123 0.66 -22.43 -11.50
C GLN A 123 2.05 -21.91 -11.90
N ASN A 124 2.27 -21.71 -13.20
CA ASN A 124 3.51 -21.14 -13.71
C ASN A 124 3.73 -19.70 -13.21
N GLN A 125 2.67 -18.88 -13.21
CA GLN A 125 2.69 -17.53 -12.67
C GLN A 125 3.02 -17.55 -11.17
N ARG A 126 2.34 -18.39 -10.39
CA ARG A 126 2.57 -18.52 -8.95
C ARG A 126 4.01 -18.88 -8.62
N VAL A 127 4.58 -19.90 -9.27
CA VAL A 127 5.99 -20.30 -9.06
C VAL A 127 6.95 -19.15 -9.35
N GLN A 128 6.67 -18.35 -10.38
CA GLN A 128 7.47 -17.20 -10.72
C GLN A 128 7.35 -16.08 -9.68
N LEU A 129 6.15 -15.82 -9.17
CA LEU A 129 5.90 -14.87 -8.09
C LEU A 129 6.55 -15.31 -6.78
N GLU A 130 6.53 -16.60 -6.43
CA GLU A 130 7.21 -17.11 -5.22
C GLU A 130 8.71 -16.79 -5.27
N GLY A 131 9.37 -17.10 -6.40
CA GLY A 131 10.77 -16.77 -6.61
C GLY A 131 11.04 -15.26 -6.63
N ALA A 132 10.11 -14.47 -7.16
CA ALA A 132 10.23 -13.02 -7.18
C ALA A 132 10.08 -12.39 -5.79
N LEU A 133 9.13 -12.86 -4.98
CA LEU A 133 8.97 -12.42 -3.61
C LEU A 133 10.22 -12.74 -2.80
N ALA A 134 10.77 -13.96 -2.92
CA ALA A 134 11.99 -14.34 -2.24
C ALA A 134 13.14 -13.37 -2.57
N ARG A 135 13.34 -13.03 -3.85
CA ARG A 135 14.36 -12.05 -4.26
C ARG A 135 14.12 -10.66 -3.70
N LEU A 136 12.87 -10.18 -3.67
CA LEU A 136 12.52 -8.88 -3.09
C LEU A 136 12.82 -8.85 -1.58
N LEU A 137 12.50 -9.93 -0.87
CA LEU A 137 12.77 -10.04 0.57
C LEU A 137 14.27 -10.14 0.86
N ASP A 138 15.04 -10.85 0.03
CA ASP A 138 16.51 -10.87 0.11
C ASP A 138 17.11 -9.47 -0.09
N GLN A 139 16.61 -8.71 -1.07
CA GLN A 139 17.01 -7.30 -1.27
C GLN A 139 16.67 -6.42 -0.06
N ALA A 140 15.60 -6.76 0.66
CA ALA A 140 15.17 -6.09 1.88
C ALA A 140 15.89 -6.56 3.15
N GLY A 141 16.88 -7.45 3.03
CA GLY A 141 17.70 -7.92 4.15
C GLY A 141 17.03 -9.01 5.00
N LEU A 142 15.98 -9.66 4.48
CA LEU A 142 15.33 -10.81 5.09
C LEU A 142 15.87 -12.11 4.46
N PRO A 143 15.77 -13.27 5.12
CA PRO A 143 16.03 -14.56 4.49
C PRO A 143 14.85 -14.90 3.56
N GLY A 144 14.91 -14.48 2.31
CA GLY A 144 13.74 -14.36 1.45
C GLY A 144 12.99 -15.66 1.21
N GLN A 145 13.69 -16.76 0.92
CA GLN A 145 13.05 -18.06 0.73
C GLN A 145 12.36 -18.58 2.00
N ASP A 146 12.98 -18.39 3.17
CA ASP A 146 12.43 -18.85 4.44
C ASP A 146 11.20 -18.01 4.83
N ALA A 147 11.24 -16.70 4.60
CA ALA A 147 10.11 -15.81 4.81
C ALA A 147 8.92 -16.11 3.88
N VAL A 148 9.19 -16.44 2.60
CA VAL A 148 8.14 -16.93 1.67
C VAL A 148 7.55 -18.24 2.18
N ASN A 149 8.39 -19.19 2.58
CA ASN A 149 7.92 -20.48 3.10
C ASN A 149 7.06 -20.30 4.37
N ALA A 150 7.43 -19.39 5.26
CA ALA A 150 6.64 -19.04 6.44
C ALA A 150 5.28 -18.42 6.08
N LEU A 151 5.19 -17.63 5.01
CA LEU A 151 3.92 -17.10 4.49
C LEU A 151 3.04 -18.22 3.90
N LEU A 152 3.63 -19.14 3.15
CA LEU A 152 2.91 -20.25 2.54
C LEU A 152 2.34 -21.19 3.62
N ASP A 153 3.16 -21.62 4.58
CA ASP A 153 2.72 -22.41 5.75
C ASP A 153 1.67 -21.65 6.59
N TRP A 154 1.72 -20.31 6.64
CA TRP A 154 0.71 -19.54 7.37
C TRP A 154 -0.70 -19.63 6.76
N THR A 155 -0.76 -19.79 5.43
CA THR A 155 -1.96 -19.52 4.63
C THR A 155 -2.57 -20.77 4.00
N ASP A 156 -1.81 -21.84 3.81
CA ASP A 156 -2.29 -23.06 3.19
C ASP A 156 -3.04 -23.99 4.17
N PRO A 157 -3.88 -24.91 3.67
CA PRO A 157 -4.74 -25.72 4.53
C PRO A 157 -4.07 -26.96 5.12
N ASP A 158 -2.87 -27.31 4.67
CA ASP A 158 -2.17 -28.52 5.12
C ASP A 158 -1.32 -28.27 6.37
N ASP A 159 -0.84 -29.35 7.00
CA ASP A 159 -0.05 -29.27 8.24
C ASP A 159 1.44 -29.59 7.97
N GLN A 160 1.94 -29.44 6.73
CA GLN A 160 3.33 -29.73 6.37
C GLN A 160 4.20 -28.49 6.37
N SER A 161 5.10 -28.40 7.35
CA SER A 161 6.05 -27.31 7.40
C SER A 161 7.10 -27.38 6.28
N ARG A 162 7.25 -26.29 5.53
CA ARG A 162 8.34 -26.08 4.57
C ARG A 162 9.65 -25.74 5.30
N PRO A 163 10.83 -25.92 4.66
CA PRO A 163 12.11 -25.46 5.23
C PRO A 163 12.07 -23.96 5.53
N GLY A 164 12.38 -23.56 6.77
CA GLY A 164 12.30 -22.14 7.19
C GLY A 164 10.87 -21.63 7.44
N GLY A 165 9.85 -22.43 7.14
CA GLY A 165 8.46 -22.13 7.47
C GLY A 165 8.06 -22.55 8.90
N GLY A 166 6.78 -22.69 9.15
CA GLY A 166 6.29 -23.18 10.43
C GLY A 166 4.79 -23.32 10.52
N GLU A 167 4.35 -24.52 10.90
CA GLU A 167 2.95 -24.85 11.23
C GLU A 167 2.61 -24.66 12.71
N THR A 168 3.56 -24.12 13.48
CA THR A 168 3.43 -24.00 14.93
C THR A 168 4.04 -22.69 15.42
N TYR A 169 3.18 -21.84 15.98
CA TYR A 169 3.55 -20.58 16.61
C TYR A 169 3.27 -20.65 18.11
N ALA A 170 4.07 -19.94 18.91
CA ALA A 170 4.08 -20.10 20.37
C ALA A 170 2.70 -19.88 21.02
N THR A 171 1.99 -18.84 20.59
CA THR A 171 0.68 -18.45 21.16
C THR A 171 -0.42 -18.31 20.11
N LEU A 172 -0.05 -18.39 18.83
CA LEU A 172 -0.97 -18.19 17.72
C LEU A 172 -1.21 -19.53 17.03
N ARG A 173 -2.46 -19.74 16.62
CA ARG A 173 -2.79 -20.82 15.71
C ARG A 173 -2.54 -20.33 14.30
N VAL A 174 -1.92 -21.17 13.48
CA VAL A 174 -1.80 -20.95 12.05
C VAL A 174 -3.18 -20.73 11.45
N LYS A 175 -3.25 -19.81 10.47
CA LYS A 175 -4.52 -19.30 9.98
C LYS A 175 -5.18 -20.26 8.99
N ASN A 176 -4.37 -20.89 8.13
CA ASN A 176 -4.82 -21.78 7.06
C ASN A 176 -5.85 -21.09 6.14
N ALA A 177 -5.67 -19.78 5.95
CA ALA A 177 -6.48 -18.94 5.10
C ALA A 177 -5.68 -17.70 4.67
N PRO A 178 -6.11 -17.00 3.60
CA PRO A 178 -5.51 -15.73 3.22
C PRO A 178 -5.42 -14.72 4.38
N LEU A 179 -4.38 -13.89 4.34
CA LEU A 179 -4.23 -12.69 5.18
C LEU A 179 -5.45 -11.77 4.98
N ASP A 180 -6.02 -11.32 6.08
CA ASP A 180 -7.03 -10.25 6.12
C ASP A 180 -6.34 -8.88 5.98
N SER A 181 -5.10 -8.78 6.46
CA SER A 181 -4.29 -7.56 6.43
C SER A 181 -2.80 -7.87 6.37
N LEU A 182 -2.03 -7.00 5.71
CA LEU A 182 -0.56 -7.04 5.74
C LEU A 182 0.00 -6.91 7.17
N ALA A 183 -0.78 -6.37 8.12
CA ALA A 183 -0.37 -6.28 9.53
C ALA A 183 -0.10 -7.66 10.14
N GLU A 184 -0.70 -8.72 9.60
CA GLU A 184 -0.46 -10.09 10.06
C GLU A 184 0.97 -10.59 9.80
N LEU A 185 1.68 -10.01 8.82
CA LEU A 185 3.05 -10.38 8.49
C LEU A 185 3.99 -10.26 9.70
N GLN A 186 3.70 -9.36 10.64
CA GLN A 186 4.50 -9.19 11.87
C GLN A 186 4.51 -10.43 12.78
N TYR A 187 3.59 -11.37 12.57
CA TYR A 187 3.48 -12.60 13.36
C TYR A 187 4.25 -13.77 12.75
N LEU A 188 4.58 -13.68 11.46
CA LEU A 188 5.23 -14.77 10.73
C LEU A 188 6.72 -14.83 11.09
N HIS A 189 7.28 -16.04 11.07
CA HIS A 189 8.73 -16.20 11.20
C HIS A 189 9.45 -15.50 10.05
N HIS A 190 10.61 -14.91 10.32
CA HIS A 190 11.46 -14.26 9.32
C HIS A 190 10.88 -13.01 8.65
N TRP A 191 9.76 -12.48 9.15
CA TRP A 191 9.17 -11.24 8.66
C TRP A 191 9.56 -10.07 9.57
N GLU A 192 10.80 -9.59 9.41
CA GLU A 192 11.24 -8.35 10.04
C GLU A 192 10.86 -7.09 9.24
N LEU A 193 11.20 -5.91 9.78
CA LEU A 193 11.06 -4.65 9.07
C LEU A 193 11.92 -4.64 7.79
N PRO A 194 11.41 -4.12 6.66
CA PRO A 194 12.21 -4.00 5.45
C PRO A 194 13.39 -3.06 5.68
N GLN A 195 14.59 -3.47 5.27
CA GLN A 195 15.79 -2.62 5.31
C GLN A 195 15.94 -1.72 4.09
N LEU A 196 14.98 -1.79 3.16
CA LEU A 196 14.87 -0.86 2.03
C LEU A 196 14.14 0.42 2.46
N PRO A 197 14.58 1.61 1.99
CA PRO A 197 13.80 2.83 2.14
C PRO A 197 12.48 2.70 1.38
N PRO A 198 11.39 3.36 1.81
CA PRO A 198 10.14 3.31 1.05
C PRO A 198 10.36 3.79 -0.39
N PRO A 199 9.71 3.16 -1.39
CA PRO A 199 9.87 3.51 -2.78
C PRO A 199 9.46 4.96 -3.01
N LEU A 200 10.17 5.62 -3.92
CA LEU A 200 9.86 7.00 -4.29
C LEU A 200 8.47 7.06 -4.94
N PRO A 201 7.65 8.08 -4.61
CA PRO A 201 6.42 8.32 -5.35
C PRO A 201 6.71 8.50 -6.84
N LEU A 202 5.76 8.09 -7.67
CA LEU A 202 5.72 8.54 -9.06
C LEU A 202 5.62 10.06 -9.04
N ASP A 203 6.54 10.76 -9.71
CA ASP A 203 6.64 12.22 -9.60
C ASP A 203 6.47 12.92 -10.95
N GLY A 204 5.77 12.31 -11.92
CA GLY A 204 5.54 12.91 -13.24
C GLY A 204 6.78 13.51 -13.92
N GLY A 205 7.98 13.00 -13.63
CA GLY A 205 9.27 13.55 -14.08
C GLY A 205 9.97 14.59 -13.20
N ARG A 206 9.53 14.86 -11.96
CA ARG A 206 10.15 15.83 -11.01
C ARG A 206 11.04 15.19 -9.91
N ALA A 207 11.32 13.90 -10.04
CA ALA A 207 11.83 12.97 -9.02
C ALA A 207 13.07 13.38 -8.18
N LEU A 208 13.86 14.38 -8.58
CA LEU A 208 15.15 14.68 -7.95
C LEU A 208 15.00 15.32 -6.54
N GLU A 209 13.94 16.10 -6.31
CA GLU A 209 13.70 16.73 -5.00
C GLU A 209 13.03 15.76 -4.01
N ALA A 210 12.14 14.89 -4.50
CA ALA A 210 11.48 13.86 -3.71
C ALA A 210 12.47 12.81 -3.17
N ALA A 211 13.44 12.37 -3.98
CA ALA A 211 14.45 11.40 -3.57
C ALA A 211 15.26 11.86 -2.35
N ARG A 212 15.75 13.11 -2.37
CA ARG A 212 16.55 13.67 -1.27
C ARG A 212 15.74 13.86 0.01
N ALA A 213 14.45 14.18 -0.10
CA ALA A 213 13.57 14.33 1.04
C ALA A 213 13.25 12.97 1.69
N VAL A 214 13.07 11.92 0.88
CA VAL A 214 12.82 10.55 1.35
C VAL A 214 14.04 9.98 2.07
N ASP A 215 15.23 10.09 1.48
CA ASP A 215 16.49 9.65 2.13
C ASP A 215 16.67 10.32 3.50
N LEU A 216 16.51 11.64 3.56
CA LEU A 216 16.63 12.39 4.81
C LEU A 216 15.56 11.97 5.83
N ALA A 217 14.32 11.78 5.41
CA ALA A 217 13.24 11.36 6.29
C ALA A 217 13.43 9.93 6.81
N PHE A 218 13.94 9.03 5.97
CA PHE A 218 14.23 7.65 6.36
C PHE A 218 15.40 7.58 7.35
N SER A 219 16.49 8.31 7.11
CA SER A 219 17.61 8.39 8.07
C SER A 219 17.21 9.00 9.41
N ILE A 220 16.38 10.07 9.41
CA ILE A 220 15.85 10.66 10.64
C ILE A 220 14.96 9.67 11.40
N ARG A 221 14.18 8.85 10.68
CA ARG A 221 13.32 7.81 11.26
C ARG A 221 14.12 6.73 11.98
N GLU A 222 15.24 6.31 11.40
CA GLU A 222 16.15 5.31 11.99
C GLU A 222 16.80 5.83 13.28
N GLU A 223 17.18 7.12 13.33
CA GLU A 223 17.80 7.73 14.51
C GLU A 223 16.83 8.00 15.67
N LYS A 224 15.55 8.27 15.39
CA LYS A 224 14.62 8.80 16.41
C LYS A 224 13.71 7.79 17.09
N GLY A 225 13.50 6.59 16.56
CA GLY A 225 12.55 5.64 17.14
C GLY A 225 11.18 6.27 17.46
N GLU A 226 10.73 7.22 16.62
CA GLU A 226 9.42 7.87 16.81
C GLU A 226 8.33 6.83 16.47
N GLU A 227 7.77 6.22 17.51
CA GLU A 227 6.51 5.47 17.41
C GLU A 227 5.43 6.43 16.90
N ARG A 228 4.91 6.15 15.71
CA ARG A 228 3.70 6.81 15.22
C ARG A 228 2.54 6.40 16.14
N GLU A 229 2.24 7.22 17.14
CA GLU A 229 0.97 7.14 17.88
C GLU A 229 -0.18 7.24 16.86
N GLY A 230 -0.73 6.08 16.44
CA GLY A 230 -1.83 5.97 15.49
C GLY A 230 -1.61 5.05 14.27
N GLU A 231 -0.43 4.45 14.09
CA GLU A 231 -0.13 3.61 12.91
C GLU A 231 -0.27 2.09 13.14
N VAL A 232 -1.17 1.69 14.03
CA VAL A 232 -1.30 0.30 14.53
C VAL A 232 -1.84 -0.71 13.48
N LEU A 233 -2.13 -0.28 12.23
CA LEU A 233 -2.74 -1.16 11.21
C LEU A 233 -2.05 -1.13 9.84
N ALA A 234 -1.05 -0.28 9.61
CA ALA A 234 -0.28 -0.31 8.37
C ALA A 234 1.00 -1.12 8.62
N SER A 235 1.13 -2.28 8.01
CA SER A 235 2.37 -3.05 8.02
C SER A 235 3.52 -2.20 7.51
N ALA A 236 4.73 -2.41 8.03
CA ALA A 236 5.94 -1.80 7.48
C ALA A 236 6.15 -2.18 5.99
N TRP A 237 5.54 -3.28 5.55
CA TRP A 237 5.55 -3.76 4.18
C TRP A 237 4.48 -3.13 3.28
N SER A 238 3.63 -2.23 3.79
CA SER A 238 2.50 -1.65 3.03
C SER A 238 2.93 -0.78 1.85
N ASP A 239 4.19 -0.34 1.83
CA ASP A 239 4.78 0.40 0.72
C ASP A 239 5.28 -0.52 -0.41
N TRP A 240 5.51 -1.80 -0.11
CA TRP A 240 6.11 -2.79 -1.03
C TRP A 240 5.13 -3.85 -1.49
N LEU A 241 4.20 -4.26 -0.64
CA LEU A 241 3.30 -5.39 -0.86
C LEU A 241 1.85 -4.94 -0.93
N THR A 242 1.02 -5.72 -1.63
CA THR A 242 -0.42 -5.47 -1.69
C THR A 242 -1.23 -6.77 -1.62
N LEU A 243 -2.41 -6.66 -0.99
CA LEU A 243 -3.47 -7.67 -1.01
C LEU A 243 -4.58 -7.30 -1.98
N TRP A 244 -4.48 -6.16 -2.67
CA TRP A 244 -5.60 -5.61 -3.45
C TRP A 244 -5.49 -5.87 -4.94
N SER A 245 -4.29 -5.79 -5.52
CA SER A 245 -4.05 -5.93 -6.97
C SER A 245 -4.53 -7.26 -7.58
N GLU A 246 -4.74 -7.26 -8.90
CA GLU A 246 -5.16 -8.38 -9.76
C GLU A 246 -4.11 -9.50 -9.93
N GLY A 247 -2.98 -9.46 -9.22
CA GLY A 247 -1.99 -10.54 -9.22
C GLY A 247 -0.77 -10.31 -10.13
N ASN A 248 -0.80 -9.28 -10.96
CA ASN A 248 0.32 -8.84 -11.78
C ASN A 248 0.92 -7.52 -11.27
N VAL A 249 2.19 -7.29 -11.62
CA VAL A 249 2.93 -6.06 -11.30
C VAL A 249 2.90 -5.13 -12.51
N ASN A 250 2.43 -3.90 -12.33
CA ASN A 250 2.46 -2.92 -13.42
C ASN A 250 3.90 -2.43 -13.67
N VAL A 251 4.44 -2.79 -14.84
CA VAL A 251 5.83 -2.49 -15.22
C VAL A 251 6.10 -0.99 -15.37
N ASN A 252 5.07 -0.19 -15.63
CA ASN A 252 5.19 1.25 -15.82
C ASN A 252 5.27 2.02 -14.49
N THR A 253 4.70 1.46 -13.41
CA THR A 253 4.56 2.13 -12.11
C THR A 253 5.37 1.48 -10.99
N ALA A 254 5.75 0.21 -11.11
CA ALA A 254 6.48 -0.53 -10.07
C ALA A 254 7.86 0.07 -9.79
N PRO A 255 8.33 0.11 -8.52
CA PRO A 255 9.67 0.57 -8.18
C PRO A 255 10.75 -0.38 -8.71
N ALA A 256 11.99 0.13 -8.81
CA ALA A 256 13.10 -0.59 -9.40
C ALA A 256 13.43 -1.89 -8.67
N GLU A 257 13.30 -1.90 -7.35
CA GLU A 257 13.53 -3.04 -6.47
C GLU A 257 12.55 -4.17 -6.81
N ILE A 258 11.26 -3.86 -6.96
CA ILE A 258 10.25 -4.85 -7.39
C ILE A 258 10.57 -5.37 -8.79
N LEU A 259 10.90 -4.49 -9.75
CA LEU A 259 11.25 -4.91 -11.11
C LEU A 259 12.45 -5.87 -11.11
N SER A 260 13.51 -5.54 -10.37
CA SER A 260 14.71 -6.36 -10.26
C SER A 260 14.44 -7.74 -9.65
N ALA A 261 13.39 -7.85 -8.83
CA ALA A 261 13.01 -9.10 -8.20
C ALA A 261 12.20 -10.02 -9.13
N LEU A 262 11.58 -9.52 -10.21
CA LEU A 262 10.66 -10.32 -11.04
C LEU A 262 11.29 -11.53 -11.72
N ASP A 263 12.58 -11.46 -12.09
CA ASP A 263 13.31 -12.56 -12.73
C ASP A 263 14.81 -12.49 -12.39
N GLU A 264 15.48 -13.63 -12.30
CA GLU A 264 16.93 -13.69 -11.99
C GLU A 264 17.81 -12.97 -13.02
N ARG A 265 17.32 -12.76 -14.25
CA ARG A 265 18.04 -12.04 -15.30
C ARG A 265 17.86 -10.52 -15.23
N MET A 266 16.96 -10.01 -14.37
CA MET A 266 16.67 -8.58 -14.22
C MET A 266 17.79 -7.86 -13.45
N ASN A 267 18.89 -7.57 -14.14
CA ASN A 267 19.99 -6.78 -13.60
C ASN A 267 19.71 -5.27 -13.61
N ASP A 268 20.54 -4.51 -12.89
CA ASP A 268 20.43 -3.05 -12.79
C ASP A 268 20.36 -2.35 -14.16
N ALA A 269 21.11 -2.81 -15.17
CA ALA A 269 21.11 -2.17 -16.49
C ALA A 269 19.75 -2.33 -17.20
N ILE A 270 19.14 -3.51 -17.11
CA ILE A 270 17.80 -3.75 -17.67
C ILE A 270 16.75 -2.94 -16.93
N VAL A 271 16.79 -2.94 -15.59
CA VAL A 271 15.84 -2.21 -14.75
C VAL A 271 15.93 -0.70 -15.02
N GLN A 272 17.14 -0.14 -15.11
CA GLN A 272 17.32 1.27 -15.42
C GLN A 272 16.86 1.62 -16.84
N GLU A 273 17.02 0.71 -17.81
CA GLU A 273 16.49 0.91 -19.16
C GLU A 273 14.95 0.92 -19.15
N ILE A 274 14.29 -0.02 -18.45
CA ILE A 274 12.83 -0.02 -18.27
C ILE A 274 12.36 1.31 -17.67
N VAL A 275 13.00 1.74 -16.58
CA VAL A 275 12.67 3.02 -15.91
C VAL A 275 12.90 4.21 -16.85
N SER A 276 13.96 4.20 -17.67
CA SER A 276 14.22 5.28 -18.62
C SER A 276 13.21 5.31 -19.78
N VAL A 277 12.80 4.14 -20.28
CA VAL A 277 11.83 4.02 -21.38
C VAL A 277 10.46 4.47 -20.91
N ARG A 278 9.96 3.92 -19.79
CA ARG A 278 8.61 4.23 -19.27
C ARG A 278 8.44 5.70 -18.83
N GLN A 279 9.53 6.40 -18.53
CA GLN A 279 9.50 7.85 -18.27
C GLN A 279 9.27 8.70 -19.53
N LYS A 280 9.57 8.15 -20.72
CA LYS A 280 9.39 8.83 -22.01
C LYS A 280 8.04 8.46 -22.64
N GLN A 281 7.71 7.18 -22.58
CA GLN A 281 6.48 6.61 -23.13
C GLN A 281 6.17 5.32 -22.36
N ALA A 282 4.93 5.16 -21.91
CA ALA A 282 4.49 3.94 -21.25
C ALA A 282 4.59 2.73 -22.19
N LEU A 283 4.87 1.58 -21.58
CA LEU A 283 4.84 0.28 -22.24
C LEU A 283 3.38 -0.19 -22.28
N GLU A 284 2.91 -0.69 -23.42
CA GLU A 284 1.51 -1.09 -23.61
C GLU A 284 1.36 -2.62 -23.76
N LYS A 285 2.44 -3.31 -24.13
CA LYS A 285 2.40 -4.75 -24.49
C LYS A 285 3.76 -5.42 -24.45
N GLU A 286 3.75 -6.75 -24.62
CA GLU A 286 4.96 -7.59 -24.60
C GLU A 286 6.01 -7.18 -25.63
N GLU A 287 5.59 -6.78 -26.84
CA GLU A 287 6.54 -6.36 -27.88
C GLU A 287 7.37 -5.14 -27.47
N ASP A 288 6.82 -4.28 -26.61
CA ASP A 288 7.54 -3.11 -26.12
C ASP A 288 8.65 -3.54 -25.16
N LEU A 289 8.44 -4.58 -24.33
CA LEU A 289 9.49 -5.17 -23.49
C LEU A 289 10.63 -5.74 -24.33
N GLN A 290 10.31 -6.45 -25.42
CA GLN A 290 11.33 -7.02 -26.33
C GLN A 290 12.17 -5.95 -27.03
N SER A 291 11.67 -4.71 -27.11
CA SER A 291 12.42 -3.58 -27.67
C SER A 291 13.48 -3.01 -26.72
N ILE A 292 13.40 -3.36 -25.43
CA ILE A 292 14.31 -2.89 -24.38
C ILE A 292 15.64 -3.63 -24.48
N ALA A 293 16.74 -2.88 -24.47
CA ALA A 293 18.08 -3.45 -24.53
C ALA A 293 18.34 -4.41 -23.35
N GLY A 294 18.68 -5.66 -23.68
CA GLY A 294 18.95 -6.70 -22.68
C GLY A 294 17.77 -7.61 -22.36
N ILE A 295 16.57 -7.34 -22.90
CA ILE A 295 15.42 -8.24 -22.81
C ILE A 295 15.33 -9.05 -24.10
N ASP A 296 15.58 -10.37 -24.00
CA ASP A 296 15.35 -11.31 -25.09
C ASP A 296 13.91 -11.87 -25.06
N ALA A 297 13.51 -12.58 -26.11
CA ALA A 297 12.15 -13.13 -26.22
C ALA A 297 11.81 -14.12 -25.08
N ASP A 298 12.80 -14.83 -24.54
CA ASP A 298 12.62 -15.77 -23.43
C ASP A 298 12.36 -15.04 -22.11
N LEU A 299 13.11 -13.97 -21.82
CA LEU A 299 12.87 -13.11 -20.66
C LEU A 299 11.54 -12.36 -20.80
N ALA A 300 11.23 -11.78 -21.97
CA ALA A 300 9.96 -11.10 -22.20
C ALA A 300 8.76 -12.03 -21.97
N PHE A 301 8.81 -13.26 -22.50
CA PHE A 301 7.77 -14.27 -22.29
C PHE A 301 7.57 -14.61 -20.82
N ARG A 302 8.65 -14.76 -20.03
CA ARG A 302 8.53 -14.99 -18.59
C ARG A 302 7.97 -13.78 -17.87
N LEU A 303 8.45 -12.57 -18.15
CA LEU A 303 7.95 -11.35 -17.53
C LEU A 303 6.45 -11.16 -17.79
N ASN A 304 5.99 -11.44 -19.02
CA ASN A 304 4.58 -11.28 -19.41
C ASN A 304 3.60 -12.14 -18.58
N ARG A 305 4.08 -13.17 -17.87
CA ARG A 305 3.27 -13.95 -16.93
C ARG A 305 2.94 -13.20 -15.64
N VAL A 306 3.80 -12.28 -15.22
CA VAL A 306 3.74 -11.63 -13.90
C VAL A 306 3.59 -10.12 -13.98
N VAL A 307 3.69 -9.52 -15.17
CA VAL A 307 3.52 -8.06 -15.36
C VAL A 307 2.19 -7.71 -16.01
N CYS A 308 1.76 -6.47 -15.82
CA CYS A 308 0.70 -5.83 -16.57
C CYS A 308 1.15 -4.42 -17.01
N TYR A 309 0.38 -3.81 -17.90
CA TYR A 309 0.64 -2.47 -18.47
C TYR A 309 -0.41 -1.43 -18.04
N GLN A 310 -1.54 -1.93 -17.55
CA GLN A 310 -2.67 -1.18 -17.01
C GLN A 310 -2.97 -1.66 -15.59
N SER A 311 -3.64 -0.81 -14.84
CA SER A 311 -3.99 -0.96 -13.43
C SER A 311 -5.46 -0.65 -13.22
N GLU A 312 -6.10 -1.50 -12.44
CA GLU A 312 -7.52 -1.37 -12.11
C GLU A 312 -7.75 -0.84 -10.70
N ILE A 313 -6.76 -0.99 -9.81
CA ILE A 313 -6.94 -0.72 -8.39
C ILE A 313 -5.95 0.33 -7.92
N PHE A 314 -6.49 1.39 -7.31
CA PHE A 314 -5.73 2.54 -6.83
C PHE A 314 -6.02 2.82 -5.37
N ARG A 315 -5.00 3.28 -4.67
CA ARG A 315 -5.09 3.82 -3.31
C ARG A 315 -5.10 5.33 -3.36
N ILE A 316 -6.09 5.94 -2.72
CA ILE A 316 -6.19 7.37 -2.55
C ILE A 316 -5.96 7.69 -1.07
N ARG A 317 -4.96 8.52 -0.79
CA ARG A 317 -4.67 9.02 0.57
C ARG A 317 -4.87 10.53 0.59
N VAL A 318 -5.71 10.98 1.53
CA VAL A 318 -5.91 12.41 1.79
C VAL A 318 -5.61 12.72 3.24
N VAL A 319 -4.70 13.64 3.50
CA VAL A 319 -4.30 14.07 4.85
C VAL A 319 -4.58 15.54 5.01
N VAL A 320 -5.56 15.90 5.85
CA VAL A 320 -5.89 17.30 6.14
C VAL A 320 -5.23 17.70 7.45
N ASN A 321 -4.13 18.45 7.37
CA ASN A 321 -3.29 18.84 8.51
C ASN A 321 -3.82 20.06 9.29
N SER A 322 -4.95 20.63 8.88
CA SER A 322 -5.52 21.83 9.51
C SER A 322 -6.04 21.55 10.92
N THR A 323 -5.73 22.44 11.87
CA THR A 323 -6.22 22.34 13.26
C THR A 323 -7.52 23.11 13.46
N PRO A 324 -8.36 22.72 14.44
CA PRO A 324 -8.30 21.47 15.22
C PRO A 324 -8.88 20.27 14.45
N GLY A 325 -8.48 19.06 14.84
CA GLY A 325 -9.09 17.81 14.36
C GLY A 325 -8.56 17.32 13.02
N ARG A 326 -7.24 17.04 12.93
CA ARG A 326 -6.61 16.40 11.76
C ARG A 326 -7.43 15.19 11.30
N VAL A 327 -7.56 15.03 10.00
CA VAL A 327 -8.21 13.87 9.38
C VAL A 327 -7.26 13.23 8.39
N GLN A 328 -7.15 11.91 8.44
CA GLN A 328 -6.55 11.12 7.38
C GLN A 328 -7.60 10.17 6.80
N LEU A 329 -7.79 10.25 5.48
CA LEU A 329 -8.67 9.39 4.71
C LEU A 329 -7.82 8.47 3.83
N ASN A 330 -7.97 7.16 3.99
CA ASN A 330 -7.40 6.16 3.09
C ASN A 330 -8.54 5.44 2.39
N ALA A 331 -8.51 5.40 1.06
CA ALA A 331 -9.46 4.65 0.27
C ALA A 331 -8.75 3.76 -0.74
N VAL A 332 -9.31 2.57 -1.00
CA VAL A 332 -8.92 1.70 -2.12
C VAL A 332 -10.08 1.68 -3.09
N VAL A 333 -9.80 1.90 -4.36
CA VAL A 333 -10.79 2.08 -5.41
C VAL A 333 -10.44 1.18 -6.57
N ASP A 334 -11.45 0.52 -7.11
CA ASP A 334 -11.42 -0.27 -8.32
C ASP A 334 -12.10 0.53 -9.45
N ARG A 335 -11.37 0.78 -10.53
CA ARG A 335 -11.82 1.58 -11.69
C ARG A 335 -12.17 0.73 -12.92
N SER A 336 -12.22 -0.60 -12.82
CA SER A 336 -12.45 -1.51 -13.95
C SER A 336 -13.80 -1.31 -14.67
N GLY A 337 -14.81 -0.76 -13.99
CA GLY A 337 -16.13 -0.49 -14.56
C GLY A 337 -16.37 0.99 -14.91
N ASP A 338 -17.49 1.26 -15.61
CA ASP A 338 -17.95 2.63 -15.97
C ASP A 338 -17.99 3.62 -14.79
N LYS A 339 -18.11 3.09 -13.56
CA LYS A 339 -18.07 3.87 -12.32
C LYS A 339 -17.09 3.22 -11.36
N PRO A 340 -16.15 3.99 -10.78
CA PRO A 340 -15.23 3.47 -9.80
C PRO A 340 -15.97 2.96 -8.55
N ARG A 341 -15.56 1.80 -8.06
CA ARG A 341 -16.07 1.13 -6.87
C ARG A 341 -15.09 1.31 -5.72
N VAL A 342 -15.57 1.85 -4.60
CA VAL A 342 -14.76 1.95 -3.37
C VAL A 342 -14.73 0.59 -2.68
N LEU A 343 -13.54 -0.02 -2.61
CA LEU A 343 -13.28 -1.30 -1.93
C LEU A 343 -12.99 -1.12 -0.44
N LEU A 344 -12.31 -0.02 -0.08
CA LEU A 344 -11.98 0.34 1.30
C LEU A 344 -12.23 1.82 1.53
N TRP A 345 -12.78 2.16 2.69
CA TRP A 345 -12.92 3.55 3.15
C TRP A 345 -12.58 3.64 4.64
N GLU A 346 -11.45 4.24 4.95
CA GLU A 346 -10.94 4.37 6.32
C GLU A 346 -10.67 5.84 6.66
N VAL A 347 -11.17 6.30 7.80
CA VAL A 347 -10.98 7.65 8.32
C VAL A 347 -10.36 7.59 9.71
N ARG A 348 -9.27 8.31 9.93
CA ARG A 348 -8.61 8.45 11.24
C ARG A 348 -8.67 9.89 11.72
#